data_AF-A0A7C8AKX4-F1
#
_entry.id   AF-A0A7C8AKX4-F1
#
_cell.length_a   1.000
_cell.length_b   1.000
_cell.length_c   1.000
_cell.angle_alpha   90.00
_cell.angle_beta   90.00
_cell.angle_gamma   90.00
#
_symmetry.space_group_name_H-M   'P 1'
#
loop_
_entity.id
_entity.type
_entity.pdbx_description
1 polymer ?
#
loop_
_entity_poly.entity_id
_entity_poly.type
_entity_poly.pdbx_seq_one_letter_code
_entity_poly.pdbx_strand_id
1 'polypeptide(L)'
;MSLEGILESEAGLTILGTVLGGIWTFFKSTSWYARQRRRRYYRAIEALEAGVEQTYRTYVRAIKEASADGRLSDEERRHARQLAREAAIAFGRTEGVDVLRELGEAYIDLWIAKLVQRLKQR
;
A
#
# COMPACT_ATOMS: atom_id res chain seq x y z
N MET A 1 39.21 -24.51 31.44
CA MET A 1 37.76 -24.78 31.42
C MET A 1 37.43 -25.30 30.03
N SER A 2 37.05 -26.57 29.90
CA SER A 2 36.69 -27.19 28.63
C SER A 2 35.32 -26.68 28.17
N LEU A 3 35.13 -26.54 26.86
CA LEU A 3 33.84 -26.16 26.26
C LEU A 3 32.72 -27.14 26.62
N GLU A 4 33.07 -28.40 26.88
CA GLU A 4 32.18 -29.47 27.34
C GLU A 4 31.58 -29.17 28.72
N GLY A 5 32.39 -28.70 29.69
CA GLY A 5 31.90 -28.38 31.03
C GLY A 5 31.02 -27.12 31.08
N ILE A 6 31.10 -26.24 30.07
CA ILE A 6 30.22 -25.08 29.93
C ILE A 6 28.86 -25.53 29.36
N LEU A 7 28.85 -26.47 28.41
CA LEU A 7 27.62 -26.97 27.78
C LEU A 7 26.81 -27.91 28.68
N GLU A 8 27.45 -28.61 29.62
CA GLU A 8 26.75 -29.40 30.65
C GLU A 8 26.26 -28.54 31.83
N SER A 9 26.76 -27.30 31.94
CA SER A 9 26.30 -26.37 32.97
C SER A 9 24.92 -25.81 32.62
N GLU A 10 24.02 -25.81 33.60
CA GLU A 10 22.68 -25.22 33.50
C GLU A 10 22.71 -23.76 33.01
N ALA A 11 23.76 -23.03 33.40
CA ALA A 11 24.03 -21.65 32.95
C ALA A 11 24.38 -21.59 31.45
N GLY A 12 25.21 -22.49 30.95
CA GLY A 12 25.58 -22.52 29.52
C GLY A 12 24.40 -22.89 28.62
N LEU A 13 23.55 -23.83 29.05
CA LEU A 13 22.31 -24.16 28.35
C LEU A 13 21.32 -23.00 28.34
N THR A 14 21.19 -22.27 29.46
CA THR A 14 20.32 -21.08 29.55
C THR A 14 20.79 -19.96 28.62
N ILE A 15 22.10 -19.71 28.57
CA ILE A 15 22.69 -18.71 27.66
C ILE A 15 22.46 -19.12 26.20
N LEU A 16 22.75 -20.39 25.86
CA LEU A 16 22.54 -20.90 24.50
C LEU A 16 21.07 -20.80 24.08
N GLY A 17 20.14 -21.21 24.95
CA GLY A 17 18.71 -21.12 24.71
C GLY A 17 18.23 -19.67 24.53
N THR A 18 18.78 -18.73 25.30
CA THR A 18 18.46 -17.30 25.18
C THR A 18 18.96 -16.73 23.87
N VAL A 19 20.19 -17.06 23.46
CA VAL A 19 20.75 -16.59 22.18
C VAL A 19 19.95 -17.17 21.00
N LEU A 20 19.70 -18.48 20.98
CA LEU A 20 18.93 -19.12 19.92
C LEU A 20 17.48 -18.61 19.88
N GLY A 21 16.84 -18.43 21.04
CA GLY A 21 15.51 -17.85 21.16
C GLY A 21 15.43 -16.41 20.69
N GLY A 22 16.45 -15.60 20.99
CA GLY A 22 16.59 -14.22 20.50
C GLY A 22 16.71 -14.16 18.97
N ILE A 23 17.58 -15.00 18.40
CA ILE A 23 17.75 -15.11 16.94
C ILE A 23 16.45 -15.54 16.28
N TRP A 24 15.78 -16.58 16.78
CA TRP A 24 14.49 -17.03 16.27
C TRP A 24 13.41 -15.95 16.32
N THR A 25 13.31 -15.24 17.45
CA THR A 25 12.36 -14.14 17.64
C THR A 25 12.62 -13.01 16.66
N PHE A 26 13.89 -12.67 16.42
CA PHE A 26 14.29 -11.65 15.45
C PHE A 26 13.89 -12.04 14.01
N PHE A 27 14.16 -13.27 13.58
CA PHE A 27 13.74 -13.76 12.25
C PHE A 27 12.22 -13.77 12.11
N LYS A 28 11.50 -14.26 13.13
CA LYS A 28 10.04 -14.31 13.12
C LYS A 28 9.41 -12.92 13.09
N SER A 29 9.95 -11.98 13.87
CA SER A 29 9.56 -10.57 13.87
C SER A 29 9.74 -9.93 12.49
N THR A 30 10.86 -10.19 11.82
CA THR A 30 11.13 -9.72 10.46
C THR A 30 10.08 -10.23 9.46
N SER A 31 9.70 -11.51 9.55
CA SER A 31 8.67 -12.10 8.68
C SER A 31 7.27 -11.50 8.91
N TRP A 32 6.96 -11.15 10.16
CA TRP A 32 5.68 -10.54 10.53
C TRP A 32 5.63 -9.10 10.04
N TYR A 33 6.72 -8.35 10.24
CA TYR A 33 6.88 -7.00 9.72
C TYR A 33 6.73 -6.94 8.20
N ALA A 34 7.39 -7.85 7.47
CA ALA A 34 7.26 -7.94 6.01
C ALA A 34 5.81 -8.21 5.57
N ARG A 35 5.10 -9.11 6.27
CA ARG A 35 3.68 -9.39 6.00
C ARG A 35 2.78 -8.18 6.26
N GLN A 36 3.01 -7.46 7.36
CA GLN A 36 2.26 -6.26 7.67
C GLN A 36 2.49 -5.16 6.64
N ARG A 37 3.73 -4.94 6.21
CA ARG A 37 4.06 -3.98 5.15
C ARG A 37 3.38 -4.31 3.82
N ARG A 38 3.38 -5.60 3.41
CA ARG A 38 2.66 -6.04 2.21
C ARG A 38 1.16 -5.76 2.31
N ARG A 39 0.53 -6.06 3.45
CA ARG A 39 -0.91 -5.79 3.66
C ARG A 39 -1.25 -4.31 3.52
N ARG A 40 -0.45 -3.41 4.11
CA ARG A 40 -0.65 -1.96 3.97
C ARG A 40 -0.51 -1.50 2.53
N TYR A 41 0.50 -2.01 1.83
CA TYR A 41 0.71 -1.71 0.41
C TYR A 41 -0.49 -2.13 -0.46
N TYR A 42 -1.01 -3.34 -0.29
CA TYR A 42 -2.19 -3.80 -1.05
C TYR A 42 -3.44 -2.97 -0.74
N ARG A 43 -3.70 -2.66 0.53
CA ARG A 43 -4.81 -1.77 0.89
C ARG A 43 -4.66 -0.37 0.30
N ALA A 44 -3.44 0.16 0.24
CA ALA A 44 -3.20 1.44 -0.40
C ALA A 44 -3.53 1.40 -1.91
N ILE A 45 -3.21 0.27 -2.59
CA ILE A 45 -3.62 0.06 -3.98
C ILE A 45 -5.15 -0.03 -4.09
N GLU A 46 -5.81 -0.81 -3.24
CA GLU A 46 -7.28 -0.95 -3.26
C GLU A 46 -7.98 0.40 -3.05
N ALA A 47 -7.51 1.20 -2.08
CA ALA A 47 -7.99 2.56 -1.87
C ALA A 47 -7.77 3.46 -3.10
N LEU A 48 -6.62 3.33 -3.77
CA LEU A 48 -6.35 4.06 -5.00
C LEU A 48 -7.28 3.64 -6.14
N GLU A 49 -7.48 2.34 -6.34
CA GLU A 49 -8.40 1.80 -7.34
C GLU A 49 -9.84 2.26 -7.08
N ALA A 50 -10.29 2.21 -5.82
CA ALA A 50 -11.60 2.71 -5.41
C ALA A 50 -11.76 4.21 -5.68
N GLY A 51 -10.73 5.02 -5.36
CA GLY A 51 -10.72 6.46 -5.63
C GLY A 51 -10.85 6.77 -7.12
N VAL A 52 -10.05 6.11 -7.95
CA VAL A 52 -10.09 6.29 -9.42
C VAL A 52 -11.44 5.84 -10.00
N GLU A 53 -11.96 4.69 -9.56
CA GLU A 53 -13.25 4.17 -10.02
C GLU A 53 -14.41 5.09 -9.62
N GLN A 54 -14.42 5.57 -8.37
CA GLN A 54 -15.43 6.51 -7.89
C GLN A 54 -15.41 7.77 -8.74
N THR A 55 -14.26 8.41 -8.92
CA THR A 55 -14.14 9.63 -9.72
C THR A 55 -14.55 9.40 -11.17
N TYR A 56 -14.22 8.23 -11.74
CA TYR A 56 -14.67 7.90 -13.09
C TYR A 56 -16.21 7.85 -13.17
N ARG A 57 -16.86 7.17 -12.23
CA ARG A 57 -18.32 7.00 -12.22
C ARG A 57 -19.07 8.29 -11.93
N THR A 58 -18.58 9.13 -11.03
CA THR A 58 -19.31 10.31 -10.55
C THR A 58 -19.00 11.57 -11.35
N TYR A 59 -17.75 11.75 -11.78
CA TYR A 59 -17.32 12.98 -12.44
C TYR A 59 -17.10 12.78 -13.94
N VAL A 60 -16.22 11.84 -14.32
CA VAL A 60 -15.85 11.65 -15.73
C VAL A 60 -17.05 11.22 -16.56
N ARG A 61 -17.86 10.29 -16.05
CA ARG A 61 -19.06 9.82 -16.74
C ARG A 61 -20.09 10.93 -16.93
N ALA A 62 -20.36 11.71 -15.87
CA ALA A 62 -21.30 12.82 -15.94
C ALA A 62 -20.87 13.87 -16.98
N ILE A 63 -19.58 14.22 -17.05
CA ILE A 63 -19.06 15.14 -18.07
C ILE A 63 -19.20 14.56 -19.48
N LYS A 64 -18.86 13.29 -19.67
CA LYS A 64 -19.00 12.65 -20.98
C LYS A 64 -20.45 12.57 -21.46
N GLU A 65 -21.39 12.36 -20.56
CA GLU A 65 -22.82 12.31 -20.88
C GLU A 65 -23.37 13.72 -21.19
N ALA A 66 -22.81 14.76 -20.57
CA ALA A 66 -23.17 16.16 -20.85
C ALA A 66 -22.50 16.76 -22.09
N SER A 67 -21.31 16.26 -22.48
CA SER A 67 -20.57 16.78 -23.62
C SER A 67 -21.05 16.19 -24.94
N ALA A 68 -21.30 17.06 -25.93
CA ALA A 68 -21.69 16.66 -27.29
C ALA A 68 -20.62 15.81 -28.00
N ASP A 69 -19.34 15.97 -27.65
CA ASP A 69 -18.22 15.24 -28.25
C ASP A 69 -17.75 14.03 -27.41
N GLY A 70 -18.33 13.81 -26.22
CA GLY A 70 -17.98 12.73 -25.30
C GLY A 70 -16.54 12.76 -24.78
N ARG A 71 -15.85 13.90 -24.89
CA ARG A 71 -14.44 14.07 -24.49
C ARG A 71 -14.31 15.02 -23.31
N LEU A 72 -13.23 14.80 -22.55
CA LEU A 72 -12.81 15.72 -21.50
C LEU A 72 -11.75 16.67 -22.06
N SER A 73 -11.88 17.95 -21.72
CA SER A 73 -10.85 18.98 -21.87
C SER A 73 -9.64 18.68 -20.98
N ASP A 74 -8.51 19.36 -21.23
CA ASP A 74 -7.32 19.16 -20.42
C ASP A 74 -7.46 19.67 -18.98
N GLU A 75 -8.29 20.69 -18.76
CA GLU A 75 -8.66 21.18 -17.43
C GLU A 75 -9.47 20.14 -16.67
N GLU A 76 -10.49 19.56 -17.31
CA GLU A 76 -11.32 18.52 -16.71
C GLU A 76 -10.51 17.26 -16.41
N ARG A 77 -9.53 16.91 -17.26
CA ARG A 77 -8.61 15.80 -16.99
C ARG A 77 -7.72 16.07 -15.79
N ARG A 78 -7.21 17.29 -15.63
CA ARG A 78 -6.42 17.68 -14.45
C ARG A 78 -7.28 17.60 -13.20
N HIS A 79 -8.49 18.13 -13.25
CA HIS A 79 -9.42 18.11 -12.13
C HIS A 79 -9.83 16.67 -11.75
N ALA A 80 -10.12 15.81 -12.74
CA ALA A 80 -10.42 14.40 -12.51
C ALA A 80 -9.25 13.66 -11.81
N ARG A 81 -7.99 13.94 -12.19
CA ARG A 81 -6.83 13.35 -11.51
C ARG A 81 -6.73 13.81 -10.06
N GLN A 82 -6.97 15.10 -9.81
CA GLN A 82 -6.95 15.63 -8.46
C GLN A 82 -8.06 15.02 -7.60
N LEU A 83 -9.29 14.92 -8.11
CA LEU A 83 -10.40 14.25 -7.44
C LEU A 83 -10.10 12.78 -7.15
N ALA A 84 -9.51 12.06 -8.09
CA ALA A 84 -9.11 10.67 -7.88
C ALA A 84 -8.05 10.52 -6.78
N ARG A 85 -7.08 11.45 -6.73
CA ARG A 85 -6.07 11.51 -5.66
C ARG A 85 -6.71 11.76 -4.30
N GLU A 86 -7.59 12.76 -4.21
CA GLU A 86 -8.29 13.11 -2.97
C GLU A 86 -9.20 11.98 -2.48
N ALA A 87 -9.95 11.36 -3.39
CA ALA A 87 -10.80 10.21 -3.08
C ALA A 87 -9.97 9.01 -2.60
N ALA A 88 -8.85 8.70 -3.26
CA ALA A 88 -7.95 7.64 -2.83
C ALA A 88 -7.39 7.88 -1.42
N ILE A 89 -6.98 9.11 -1.10
CA ILE A 89 -6.53 9.49 0.24
C ILE A 89 -7.66 9.32 1.26
N ALA A 90 -8.89 9.71 0.92
CA ALA A 90 -10.04 9.55 1.81
C ALA A 90 -10.37 8.07 2.08
N PHE A 91 -10.37 7.22 1.05
CA PHE A 91 -10.54 5.78 1.21
C PHE A 91 -9.43 5.18 2.08
N GLY A 92 -8.17 5.49 1.81
CA GLY A 92 -7.06 4.99 2.60
C GLY A 92 -7.15 5.38 4.07
N ARG A 93 -7.51 6.64 4.36
CA ARG A 93 -7.74 7.10 5.74
C ARG A 93 -8.81 6.28 6.46
N THR A 94 -9.89 5.93 5.76
CA THR A 94 -10.97 5.10 6.30
C THR A 94 -10.48 3.68 6.63
N GLU A 95 -9.51 3.16 5.88
CA GLU A 95 -8.90 1.84 6.09
C GLU A 95 -7.67 1.86 7.02
N GLY A 96 -7.31 3.02 7.58
CA GLY A 96 -6.13 3.19 8.44
C GLY A 96 -4.80 3.13 7.68
N VAL A 97 -4.82 3.46 6.38
CA VAL A 97 -3.66 3.41 5.49
C VAL A 97 -3.37 4.79 4.90
N ASP A 98 -2.11 5.20 4.99
CA ASP A 98 -1.63 6.42 4.35
C ASP A 98 -1.18 6.09 2.92
N VAL A 99 -2.06 6.33 1.94
CA VAL A 99 -1.82 5.99 0.53
C VAL A 99 -0.56 6.65 -0.02
N LEU A 100 -0.31 7.92 0.32
CA LEU A 100 0.84 8.67 -0.16
C LEU A 100 2.15 8.07 0.38
N ARG A 101 2.13 7.68 1.65
CA ARG A 101 3.30 7.06 2.29
C ARG A 101 3.57 5.65 1.79
N GLU A 102 2.52 4.84 1.58
CA GLU A 102 2.69 3.44 1.16
C GLU A 102 3.01 3.30 -0.34
N LEU A 103 2.45 4.15 -1.22
CA LEU A 103 2.66 4.09 -2.67
C LEU A 103 3.73 5.06 -3.19
N GLY A 104 4.13 6.03 -2.37
CA GLY A 104 5.04 7.10 -2.74
C GLY A 104 4.31 8.27 -3.40
N GLU A 105 4.33 9.43 -2.75
CA GLU A 105 3.63 10.64 -3.20
C GLU A 105 4.00 11.04 -4.64
N ALA A 106 5.28 10.96 -5.00
CA ALA A 106 5.77 11.30 -6.34
C ALA A 106 5.22 10.40 -7.46
N TYR A 107 4.73 9.19 -7.12
CA TYR A 107 4.27 8.21 -8.09
C TYR A 107 2.74 8.12 -8.17
N ILE A 108 2.00 8.82 -7.31
CA ILE A 108 0.55 8.62 -7.24
C ILE A 108 -0.15 9.01 -8.55
N ASP A 109 0.29 10.10 -9.18
CA ASP A 109 -0.27 10.54 -10.46
C ASP A 109 0.02 9.54 -11.59
N LEU A 110 1.20 8.90 -11.56
CA LEU A 110 1.55 7.83 -12.48
C LEU A 110 0.66 6.60 -12.28
N TRP A 111 0.39 6.23 -11.03
CA TRP A 111 -0.52 5.12 -10.72
C TRP A 111 -1.95 5.42 -11.16
N ILE A 112 -2.45 6.62 -10.89
CA ILE A 112 -3.77 7.08 -11.37
C ILE A 112 -3.83 6.96 -12.90
N ALA A 113 -2.81 7.44 -13.62
CA ALA A 113 -2.77 7.35 -15.08
C ALA A 113 -2.83 5.88 -15.57
N LYS A 114 -2.07 4.97 -14.96
CA LYS A 114 -2.10 3.53 -15.29
C LYS A 114 -3.47 2.91 -15.03
N LEU A 115 -4.12 3.25 -13.92
CA LEU A 115 -5.45 2.74 -13.58
C LEU A 115 -6.52 3.25 -14.55
N VAL A 116 -6.49 4.54 -14.88
CA VAL A 116 -7.39 5.11 -15.89
C VAL A 116 -7.19 4.43 -17.24
N GLN A 117 -5.95 4.15 -17.65
CA GLN A 117 -5.68 3.41 -18.89
C GLN A 117 -6.27 2.00 -18.87
N ARG A 118 -6.16 1.30 -17.73
CA ARG A 118 -6.75 -0.03 -17.54
C ARG A 118 -8.28 0.01 -17.61
N LEU A 119 -8.92 1.03 -17.04
CA LEU A 119 -10.38 1.21 -17.12
C LEU A 119 -10.88 1.44 -18.54
N LYS A 120 -10.09 2.11 -19.39
CA LYS A 120 -10.43 2.30 -20.82
C LYS A 120 -10.33 1.02 -21.65
N GLN A 121 -9.62 0.01 -21.17
CA GLN A 121 -9.41 -1.27 -21.87
C GLN A 121 -10.43 -2.35 -21.44
N ARG A 122 -11.22 -2.08 -20.41
CA ARG A 122 -12.35 -2.91 -20.00
C ARG A 122 -13.61 -2.48 -20.74
#